data_AF-S4R2P7-F1
#
_entry.id   AF-S4R2P7-F1
#
_cell.length_a   1.000
_cell.length_b   1.000
_cell.length_c   1.000
_cell.angle_alpha   90.00
_cell.angle_beta   90.00
_cell.angle_gamma   90.00
#
_symmetry.space_group_name_H-M   'P 1'
#
loop_
_entity.id
_entity.type
_entity.pdbx_description
1 polymer ?
#
loop_
_entity_poly.entity_id
_entity_poly.type
_entity_poly.pdbx_seq_one_letter_code
_entity_poly.pdbx_strand_id
1 'polypeptide(L)'
;MGDPGLAKLQFAPFNSALDVGFWHELTQKKLNEYRLDEAPKDIKGYYYNGDSAGLPTRLTLEFSAFDMSASTPAHCCPAMGTLHNTNTLEAFKTADKKLLLEQSANEIWEAIKSGAALENPMLLNKFLLLTFADLKKYHFYYWFCCPALCLPESIPLIRGPVSLDQRLSPKQIQALEHAYDDLCRAEGVTALPYFLFKYDDDTVLVSLLKHYSDFFQGQRTK
;
A
#
# COMPACT_ATOMS: atom_id res chain seq x y z
N MET A 1 22.36 8.31 34.91
CA MET A 1 22.56 7.10 34.10
C MET A 1 21.48 7.11 33.05
N GLY A 2 21.81 7.49 31.82
CA GLY A 2 20.84 7.59 30.73
C GLY A 2 20.37 6.20 30.34
N ASP A 3 19.06 6.04 30.19
CA ASP A 3 18.44 4.87 29.57
C ASP A 3 19.19 4.62 28.25
N PRO A 4 19.71 3.40 27.97
CA PRO A 4 20.34 3.11 26.69
C PRO A 4 19.27 3.31 25.61
N GLY A 5 19.27 4.50 25.00
CA GLY A 5 18.16 4.99 24.18
C GLY A 5 17.80 3.96 23.12
N LEU A 6 16.66 3.30 23.31
CA LEU A 6 16.13 2.35 22.35
C LEU A 6 16.13 3.00 20.97
N ALA A 7 16.61 2.26 19.96
CA ALA A 7 16.58 2.73 18.59
C ALA A 7 15.14 3.08 18.19
N LYS A 8 14.97 4.13 17.40
CA LYS A 8 13.63 4.54 16.94
C LYS A 8 13.22 3.65 15.76
N LEU A 9 11.95 3.24 15.72
CA LEU A 9 11.39 2.54 14.56
C LEU A 9 11.44 3.46 13.32
N GLN A 10 11.93 2.93 12.21
CA GLN A 10 12.01 3.63 10.92
C GLN A 10 11.30 2.80 9.85
N PHE A 11 10.73 3.48 8.87
CA PHE A 11 9.99 2.87 7.77
C PHE A 11 10.70 3.16 6.46
N ALA A 12 10.78 2.15 5.59
CA ALA A 12 11.25 2.34 4.23
C ALA A 12 10.14 3.00 3.38
N PRO A 13 10.44 4.05 2.61
CA PRO A 13 9.45 4.68 1.74
C PRO A 13 9.16 3.81 0.52
N PHE A 14 7.95 3.94 -0.04
CA PHE A 14 7.66 3.42 -1.37
C PHE A 14 8.39 4.22 -2.45
N ASN A 15 8.89 3.51 -3.46
CA ASN A 15 9.41 4.09 -4.69
C ASN A 15 8.36 3.92 -5.79
N SER A 16 7.95 5.03 -6.42
CA SER A 16 7.01 4.97 -7.54
C SER A 16 7.69 4.45 -8.81
N ALA A 17 7.07 3.49 -9.50
CA ALA A 17 7.50 2.95 -10.77
C ALA A 17 6.37 3.07 -11.81
N LEU A 18 6.41 4.12 -12.64
CA LEU A 18 5.38 4.35 -13.67
C LEU A 18 5.91 3.85 -15.01
N ASP A 19 5.25 2.85 -15.57
CA ASP A 19 5.63 2.27 -16.85
C ASP A 19 5.28 3.18 -18.04
N VAL A 20 5.92 2.98 -19.19
CA VAL A 20 5.61 3.70 -20.43
C VAL A 20 4.15 3.49 -20.84
N GLY A 21 3.61 2.28 -20.63
CA GLY A 21 2.21 1.97 -20.91
C GLY A 21 1.22 2.84 -20.12
N PHE A 22 1.55 3.19 -18.87
CA PHE A 22 0.74 4.10 -18.06
C PHE A 22 0.60 5.48 -18.70
N TRP A 23 1.72 6.06 -19.17
CA TRP A 23 1.72 7.39 -19.79
C TRP A 23 1.01 7.41 -21.13
N HIS A 24 1.13 6.33 -21.89
CA HIS A 24 0.40 6.16 -23.15
C HIS A 24 -1.11 6.13 -22.89
N GLU A 25 -1.57 5.31 -21.94
CA GLU A 25 -2.98 5.21 -21.60
C GLU A 25 -3.53 6.53 -21.03
N LEU A 26 -2.77 7.21 -20.15
CA LEU A 26 -3.13 8.54 -19.67
C LEU A 26 -3.34 9.54 -20.80
N THR A 27 -2.50 9.47 -21.84
CA THR A 27 -2.63 10.33 -23.03
C THR A 27 -3.91 10.03 -23.80
N GLN A 28 -4.23 8.76 -24.04
CA GLN A 28 -5.47 8.37 -24.72
C GLN A 28 -6.71 8.80 -23.92
N LYS A 29 -6.72 8.55 -22.61
CA LYS A 29 -7.78 8.99 -21.71
C LYS A 29 -7.94 10.50 -21.70
N LYS A 30 -6.83 11.26 -21.64
CA LYS A 30 -6.87 12.73 -21.66
C LYS A 30 -7.42 13.28 -22.98
N LEU A 31 -7.07 12.70 -24.12
CA LEU A 31 -7.54 13.17 -25.43
C LEU A 31 -9.00 12.79 -25.70
N ASN A 32 -9.38 11.55 -25.39
CA ASN A 32 -10.65 10.98 -25.85
C ASN A 32 -11.77 11.16 -24.81
N GLU A 33 -11.44 11.06 -23.52
CA GLU A 33 -12.42 10.99 -22.43
C GLU A 33 -12.39 12.23 -21.52
N TYR A 34 -11.27 12.51 -20.87
CA TYR A 34 -11.19 13.57 -19.85
C TYR A 34 -11.22 14.97 -20.49
N ARG A 35 -10.52 15.16 -21.61
CA ARG A 35 -10.39 16.44 -22.31
C ARG A 35 -9.87 17.55 -21.40
N LEU A 36 -10.76 18.43 -20.93
CA LEU A 36 -10.45 19.53 -20.01
C LEU A 36 -10.88 19.23 -18.57
N ASP A 37 -11.47 18.06 -18.32
CA ASP A 37 -11.86 17.64 -16.98
C ASP A 37 -10.63 17.35 -16.12
N GLU A 38 -10.53 18.07 -15.00
CA GLU A 38 -9.49 17.90 -13.98
C GLU A 38 -10.04 17.18 -12.73
N ALA A 39 -11.27 16.64 -12.79
CA ALA A 39 -11.82 15.88 -11.68
C ALA A 39 -10.91 14.69 -11.34
N PRO A 40 -10.77 14.36 -10.03
CA PRO A 40 -9.97 13.22 -9.60
C PRO A 40 -10.47 11.92 -10.24
N LYS A 41 -9.54 11.04 -10.62
CA LYS A 41 -9.85 9.73 -11.21
C LYS A 41 -9.26 8.62 -10.35
N ASP A 42 -10.04 7.58 -10.10
CA ASP A 42 -9.53 6.41 -9.41
C ASP A 42 -8.60 5.62 -10.33
N ILE A 43 -7.46 5.20 -9.77
CA ILE A 43 -6.47 4.36 -10.44
C ILE A 43 -6.02 3.25 -9.51
N LYS A 44 -5.57 2.15 -10.10
CA LYS A 44 -5.09 0.97 -9.40
C LYS A 44 -3.63 0.74 -9.70
N GLY A 45 -2.82 0.57 -8.67
CA GLY A 45 -1.45 0.11 -8.75
C GLY A 45 -1.26 -1.22 -8.05
N TYR A 46 -0.01 -1.68 -8.03
CA TYR A 46 0.36 -2.85 -7.26
C TYR A 46 1.79 -2.74 -6.75
N TYR A 47 2.10 -3.50 -5.72
CA TYR A 47 3.44 -3.62 -5.18
C TYR A 47 3.75 -5.07 -4.85
N TYR A 48 5.04 -5.37 -4.72
CA TYR A 48 5.56 -6.69 -4.42
C TYR A 48 6.42 -6.62 -3.16
N ASN A 49 6.31 -7.64 -2.31
CA ASN A 49 6.97 -7.71 -1.00
C ASN A 49 7.98 -8.86 -0.89
N GLY A 50 8.31 -9.55 -1.99
CA GLY A 50 9.28 -10.65 -2.01
C GLY A 50 10.63 -10.29 -2.63
N ASP A 51 10.95 -9.00 -2.77
CA ASP A 51 12.25 -8.55 -3.24
C ASP A 51 13.34 -8.80 -2.18
N SER A 52 14.56 -9.12 -2.63
CA SER A 52 15.71 -9.29 -1.74
C SER A 52 15.99 -8.04 -0.91
N ALA A 53 16.52 -8.24 0.30
CA ALA A 53 16.89 -7.15 1.19
C ALA A 53 17.81 -6.12 0.50
N GLY A 54 17.47 -4.83 0.65
CA GLY A 54 18.21 -3.72 0.05
C GLY A 54 17.67 -3.24 -1.30
N LEU A 55 16.72 -3.96 -1.92
CA LEU A 55 15.98 -3.44 -3.06
C LEU A 55 14.85 -2.51 -2.61
N PRO A 56 14.54 -1.45 -3.38
CA PRO A 56 13.49 -0.51 -3.04
C PRO A 56 12.12 -1.18 -3.17
N THR A 57 11.21 -0.90 -2.22
CA THR A 57 9.81 -1.33 -2.32
C THR A 57 9.11 -0.51 -3.39
N ARG A 58 8.81 -1.12 -4.54
CA ARG A 58 8.21 -0.42 -5.68
C ARG A 58 6.69 -0.50 -5.66
N LEU A 59 6.04 0.64 -5.85
CA LEU A 59 4.63 0.73 -6.22
C LEU A 59 4.56 1.04 -7.72
N THR A 60 4.07 0.06 -8.48
CA THR A 60 4.06 0.10 -9.93
C THR A 60 2.69 0.48 -10.49
N LEU A 61 2.71 1.32 -11.52
CA LEU A 61 1.55 1.65 -12.36
C LEU A 61 1.84 1.28 -13.81
N GLU A 62 0.96 0.46 -14.38
CA GLU A 62 1.04 0.00 -15.77
C GLU A 62 -0.15 0.53 -16.60
N PHE A 63 -0.30 0.06 -17.84
CA PHE A 63 -1.43 0.40 -18.71
C PHE A 63 -2.79 0.04 -18.08
N SER A 64 -2.85 -1.02 -17.27
CA SER A 64 -4.05 -1.49 -16.58
C SER A 64 -4.47 -0.62 -15.39
N ALA A 65 -3.68 0.41 -15.03
CA ALA A 65 -3.95 1.24 -13.86
C ALA A 65 -5.28 2.01 -13.93
N PHE A 66 -5.82 2.22 -15.14
CA PHE A 66 -7.09 2.90 -15.36
C PHE A 66 -8.31 1.95 -15.40
N ASP A 67 -8.07 0.64 -15.36
CA ASP A 67 -9.11 -0.38 -15.32
C ASP A 67 -9.18 -0.98 -13.90
N MET A 68 -10.17 -0.53 -13.12
CA MET A 68 -10.38 -1.01 -11.75
C MET A 68 -10.78 -2.50 -11.70
N SER A 69 -11.27 -3.06 -12.82
CA SER A 69 -11.64 -4.46 -12.94
C SER A 69 -10.47 -5.36 -13.35
N ALA A 70 -9.35 -4.78 -13.79
CA ALA A 70 -8.17 -5.54 -14.18
C ALA A 70 -7.63 -6.35 -12.99
N SER A 71 -7.26 -7.60 -13.28
CA SER A 71 -6.63 -8.46 -12.28
C SER A 71 -5.26 -7.93 -11.90
N THR A 72 -4.95 -7.99 -10.61
CA THR A 72 -3.59 -7.70 -10.14
C THR A 72 -2.67 -8.85 -10.54
N PRO A 73 -1.42 -8.58 -10.96
CA PRO A 73 -0.46 -9.63 -11.26
C PRO A 73 -0.31 -10.64 -10.11
N ALA A 74 0.04 -11.88 -10.45
CA ALA A 74 0.22 -12.94 -9.46
C ALA A 74 1.25 -12.53 -8.39
N HIS A 75 0.96 -12.86 -7.14
CA HIS A 75 1.80 -12.56 -5.97
C HIS A 75 2.03 -11.06 -5.69
N CYS A 76 1.30 -10.18 -6.38
CA CYS A 76 1.36 -8.74 -6.13
C CYS A 76 0.15 -8.28 -5.31
N CYS A 77 0.38 -7.33 -4.41
CA CYS A 77 -0.67 -6.71 -3.61
C CYS A 77 -1.24 -5.49 -4.35
N PRO A 78 -2.58 -5.38 -4.49
CA PRO A 78 -3.18 -4.18 -5.06
C PRO A 78 -3.00 -2.98 -4.13
N ALA A 79 -2.81 -1.81 -4.73
CA ALA A 79 -2.88 -0.51 -4.06
C ALA A 79 -3.89 0.37 -4.82
N MET A 80 -4.77 1.04 -4.10
CA MET A 80 -5.75 1.95 -4.71
C MET A 80 -5.22 3.37 -4.64
N GLY A 81 -5.49 4.19 -5.63
CA GLY A 81 -5.05 5.57 -5.59
C GLY A 81 -5.88 6.51 -6.44
N THR A 82 -5.56 7.79 -6.31
CA THR A 82 -6.30 8.86 -6.97
C THR A 82 -5.35 9.67 -7.85
N LEU A 83 -5.72 9.82 -9.11
CA LEU A 83 -5.04 10.61 -10.11
C LEU A 83 -5.65 12.02 -10.18
N HIS A 84 -4.82 13.03 -9.98
CA HIS A 84 -5.12 14.42 -10.27
C HIS A 84 -4.29 14.85 -11.46
N ASN A 85 -4.92 15.02 -12.63
CA ASN A 85 -4.22 15.47 -13.82
C ASN A 85 -4.61 16.91 -14.14
N THR A 86 -3.63 17.82 -14.11
CA THR A 86 -3.85 19.23 -14.47
C THR A 86 -3.69 19.43 -15.98
N ASN A 87 -4.36 20.47 -16.51
CA ASN A 87 -4.27 20.85 -17.92
C ASN A 87 -3.10 21.80 -18.20
N THR A 88 -2.61 22.53 -17.20
CA THR A 88 -1.49 23.46 -17.34
C THR A 88 -0.35 23.12 -16.40
N LEU A 89 0.87 23.49 -16.80
CA LEU A 89 2.07 23.33 -16.00
C LEU A 89 2.03 24.24 -14.76
N GLU A 90 1.46 25.43 -14.90
CA GLU A 90 1.28 26.39 -13.82
C GLU A 90 0.37 25.82 -12.73
N ALA A 91 -0.76 25.20 -13.10
CA ALA A 91 -1.65 24.52 -12.15
C ALA A 91 -0.93 23.38 -11.43
N PHE A 92 -0.12 22.57 -12.12
CA PHE A 92 0.67 21.51 -11.49
C PHE A 92 1.68 22.04 -10.45
N LYS A 93 2.32 23.17 -10.75
CA LYS A 93 3.31 23.80 -9.86
C LYS A 93 2.66 24.50 -8.66
N THR A 94 1.49 25.09 -8.85
CA THR A 94 0.74 25.85 -7.82
C THR A 94 -0.26 25.01 -7.05
N ALA A 95 -0.50 23.76 -7.45
CA ALA A 95 -1.33 22.80 -6.74
C ALA A 95 -0.90 22.69 -5.27
N ASP A 96 -1.87 22.76 -4.37
CA ASP A 96 -1.64 22.61 -2.94
C ASP A 96 -1.43 21.13 -2.59
N LYS A 97 -0.19 20.70 -2.75
CA LYS A 97 0.32 19.36 -2.42
C LYS A 97 0.04 18.97 -0.98
N LYS A 98 0.03 19.94 -0.06
CA LYS A 98 -0.23 19.71 1.36
C LYS A 98 -1.71 19.44 1.59
N LEU A 99 -2.59 20.25 0.99
CA LEU A 99 -4.03 20.03 1.07
C LEU A 99 -4.43 18.66 0.50
N LEU A 100 -3.88 18.26 -0.64
CA LEU A 100 -4.14 16.95 -1.24
C LEU A 100 -3.67 15.81 -0.31
N LEU A 101 -2.50 15.95 0.31
CA LEU A 101 -1.99 14.99 1.29
C LEU A 101 -2.91 14.90 2.52
N GLU A 102 -3.34 16.05 3.05
CA GLU A 102 -4.23 16.12 4.22
C GLU A 102 -5.60 15.50 3.94
N GLN A 103 -6.16 15.71 2.75
CA GLN A 103 -7.41 15.08 2.31
C GLN A 103 -7.29 13.56 2.31
N SER A 104 -6.26 13.01 1.64
CA SER A 104 -6.02 11.56 1.62
C SER A 104 -5.73 10.99 3.01
N ALA A 105 -4.98 11.71 3.84
CA ALA A 105 -4.71 11.29 5.22
C ALA A 105 -5.99 11.25 6.08
N ASN A 106 -6.89 12.22 5.91
CA ASN A 106 -8.18 12.24 6.60
C ASN A 106 -9.06 11.05 6.17
N GLU A 107 -9.09 10.69 4.89
CA GLU A 107 -9.82 9.49 4.44
C GLU A 107 -9.31 8.21 5.11
N ILE A 108 -7.98 8.05 5.19
CA ILE A 108 -7.36 6.91 5.89
C ILE A 108 -7.76 6.94 7.38
N TRP A 109 -7.72 8.12 8.00
CA TRP A 109 -8.06 8.28 9.41
C TRP A 109 -9.53 7.96 9.70
N GLU A 110 -10.47 8.41 8.86
CA GLU A 110 -11.90 8.07 9.00
C GLU A 110 -12.15 6.57 8.77
N ALA A 111 -11.45 5.95 7.81
CA ALA A 111 -11.54 4.50 7.58
C ALA A 111 -11.05 3.71 8.80
N ILE A 112 -10.00 4.18 9.49
CA ILE A 112 -9.51 3.58 10.73
C ILE A 112 -10.55 3.74 11.84
N LYS A 113 -11.04 4.97 12.08
CA LYS A 113 -12.00 5.25 13.16
C LYS A 113 -13.34 4.53 13.01
N SER A 114 -13.83 4.40 11.78
CA SER A 114 -15.10 3.73 11.51
C SER A 114 -15.01 2.20 11.58
N GLY A 115 -13.80 1.63 11.62
CA GLY A 115 -13.58 0.19 11.49
C GLY A 115 -13.62 -0.32 10.05
N ALA A 116 -13.89 0.54 9.06
CA ALA A 116 -13.90 0.16 7.64
C ALA A 116 -12.54 -0.39 7.18
N ALA A 117 -11.43 0.09 7.76
CA ALA A 117 -10.09 -0.42 7.50
C ALA A 117 -9.85 -1.85 8.02
N LEU A 118 -10.62 -2.33 9.01
CA LEU A 118 -10.55 -3.73 9.45
C LEU A 118 -11.28 -4.66 8.48
N GLU A 119 -12.40 -4.20 7.93
CA GLU A 119 -13.16 -4.91 6.90
C GLU A 119 -12.43 -4.91 5.55
N ASN A 120 -11.90 -3.75 5.14
CA ASN A 120 -11.12 -3.60 3.92
C ASN A 120 -9.78 -2.90 4.20
N PRO A 121 -8.72 -3.68 4.45
CA PRO A 121 -7.38 -3.15 4.74
C PRO A 121 -6.73 -2.38 3.58
N MET A 122 -7.20 -2.56 2.34
CA MET A 122 -6.66 -1.82 1.18
C MET A 122 -6.84 -0.31 1.31
N LEU A 123 -7.77 0.15 2.15
CA LEU A 123 -7.98 1.57 2.45
C LEU A 123 -6.78 2.22 3.16
N LEU A 124 -5.90 1.44 3.78
CA LEU A 124 -4.72 1.94 4.49
C LEU A 124 -3.56 2.28 3.55
N ASN A 125 -3.45 1.60 2.41
CA ASN A 125 -2.37 1.79 1.43
C ASN A 125 -2.89 2.55 0.20
N LYS A 126 -3.60 3.65 0.44
CA LYS A 126 -4.00 4.56 -0.62
C LYS A 126 -2.80 5.38 -1.08
N PHE A 127 -2.70 5.65 -2.38
CA PHE A 127 -1.70 6.56 -2.93
C PHE A 127 -2.36 7.69 -3.74
N LEU A 128 -1.59 8.75 -3.96
CA LEU A 128 -2.00 9.93 -4.71
C LEU A 128 -0.98 10.18 -5.81
N LEU A 129 -1.49 10.46 -7.01
CA LEU A 129 -0.68 10.79 -8.17
C LEU A 129 -1.14 12.13 -8.75
N LEU A 130 -0.30 13.16 -8.64
CA LEU A 130 -0.52 14.44 -9.30
C LEU A 130 0.30 14.46 -10.60
N THR A 131 -0.31 14.77 -11.74
CA THR A 131 0.35 14.79 -13.05
C THR A 131 0.03 16.02 -13.86
N PHE A 132 0.96 16.36 -14.76
CA PHE A 132 0.71 17.22 -15.91
C PHE A 132 1.33 16.56 -17.14
N ALA A 133 0.47 16.22 -18.10
CA ALA A 133 0.87 15.66 -19.39
C ALA A 133 0.90 16.76 -20.46
N ASP A 134 2.10 17.12 -20.94
CA ASP A 134 2.32 17.97 -22.11
C ASP A 134 2.28 17.10 -23.37
N LEU A 135 1.10 16.99 -23.96
CA LEU A 135 0.86 16.17 -25.15
C LEU A 135 1.49 16.74 -26.44
N LYS A 136 1.95 18.00 -26.41
CA LYS A 136 2.64 18.61 -27.57
C LYS A 136 4.09 18.16 -27.62
N LYS A 137 4.75 18.08 -26.47
CA LYS A 137 6.16 17.67 -26.35
C LYS A 137 6.35 16.23 -25.90
N TYR A 138 5.26 15.54 -25.54
CA TYR A 138 5.29 14.23 -24.89
C TYR A 138 6.14 14.23 -23.61
N HIS A 139 6.04 15.32 -22.84
CA HIS A 139 6.69 15.43 -21.53
C HIS A 139 5.66 15.22 -20.42
N PHE A 140 5.97 14.34 -19.49
CA PHE A 140 5.12 14.00 -18.36
C PHE A 140 5.78 14.44 -17.06
N TYR A 141 5.10 15.33 -16.35
CA TYR A 141 5.51 15.80 -15.03
C TYR A 141 4.62 15.11 -14.01
N TYR A 142 5.22 14.58 -12.95
CA TYR A 142 4.44 13.89 -11.93
C TYR A 142 5.01 14.10 -10.54
N TRP A 143 4.13 13.92 -9.56
CA TRP A 143 4.47 13.85 -8.16
C TRP A 143 3.63 12.74 -7.52
N PHE A 144 4.33 11.76 -6.95
CA PHE A 144 3.73 10.59 -6.32
C PHE A 144 3.76 10.75 -4.81
N CYS A 145 2.68 10.37 -4.14
CA CYS A 145 2.55 10.51 -2.69
C CYS A 145 1.88 9.27 -2.09
N CYS A 146 2.54 8.65 -1.12
CA CYS A 146 1.95 7.64 -0.25
C CYS A 146 1.66 8.30 1.11
N PRO A 147 0.43 8.75 1.40
CA PRO A 147 0.07 9.30 2.70
C PRO A 147 0.35 8.28 3.80
N ALA A 148 1.04 8.72 4.86
CA ALA A 148 1.28 7.93 6.05
C ALA A 148 0.99 8.79 7.28
N LEU A 149 0.29 8.21 8.25
CA LEU A 149 -0.03 8.88 9.51
C LEU A 149 1.18 8.79 10.45
N CYS A 150 1.71 9.94 10.84
CA CYS A 150 2.79 10.02 11.80
C CYS A 150 2.24 9.97 13.22
N LEU A 151 2.77 9.07 14.04
CA LEU A 151 2.47 9.05 15.46
C LEU A 151 3.12 10.25 16.16
N PRO A 152 2.48 10.82 17.20
CA PRO A 152 2.99 11.99 17.90
C PRO A 152 4.30 11.69 18.64
N GLU A 153 4.50 10.46 19.08
CA GLU A 153 5.72 9.99 19.74
C GLU A 153 6.41 8.91 18.89
N SER A 154 7.75 8.94 18.86
CA SER A 154 8.52 7.91 18.17
C SER A 154 8.38 6.58 18.89
N ILE A 155 8.00 5.53 18.16
CA ILE A 155 7.94 4.16 18.72
C ILE A 155 9.37 3.66 18.99
N PRO A 156 9.71 3.30 20.24
CA PRO A 156 10.98 2.68 20.55
C PRO A 156 10.99 1.22 20.06
N LEU A 157 12.08 0.84 19.40
CA LEU A 157 12.32 -0.53 18.95
C LEU A 157 12.88 -1.36 20.11
N ILE A 158 12.05 -2.20 20.72
CA ILE A 158 12.43 -3.06 21.86
C ILE A 158 13.52 -4.07 21.47
N ARG A 159 13.43 -4.63 20.26
CA ARG A 159 14.38 -5.58 19.69
C ARG A 159 14.54 -5.32 18.20
N GLY A 160 15.76 -5.51 17.69
CA GLY A 160 16.03 -5.44 16.26
C GLY A 160 15.19 -6.45 15.47
N PRO A 161 14.82 -6.13 14.21
CA PRO A 161 14.12 -7.08 13.34
C PRO A 161 15.02 -8.30 13.11
N VAL A 162 14.39 -9.48 13.18
CA VAL A 162 15.02 -10.76 12.83
C VAL A 162 14.23 -11.40 11.71
N SER A 163 14.91 -12.14 10.86
CA SER A 163 14.26 -12.89 9.79
C SER A 163 13.36 -13.99 10.37
N LEU A 164 12.30 -14.36 9.65
CA LEU A 164 11.32 -15.35 10.12
C LEU A 164 11.98 -16.72 10.40
N ASP A 165 12.98 -17.11 9.63
CA ASP A 165 13.77 -18.34 9.80
C ASP A 165 14.63 -18.37 11.07
N GLN A 166 14.93 -17.20 11.64
CA GLN A 166 15.62 -17.10 12.93
C GLN A 166 14.65 -17.19 14.12
N ARG A 167 13.36 -16.90 13.90
CA ARG A 167 12.34 -16.84 14.95
C ARG A 167 11.44 -18.08 14.97
N LEU A 168 11.16 -18.65 13.82
CA LEU A 168 10.27 -19.79 13.61
C LEU A 168 11.06 -21.03 13.21
N SER A 169 10.59 -22.20 13.63
CA SER A 169 11.13 -23.47 13.15
C SER A 169 10.76 -23.71 11.68
N PRO A 170 11.50 -24.56 10.94
CA PRO A 170 11.14 -24.91 9.56
C PRO A 170 9.73 -25.46 9.41
N LYS A 171 9.24 -26.21 10.41
CA LYS A 171 7.87 -26.72 10.45
C LYS A 171 6.84 -25.60 10.55
N GLN A 172 7.09 -24.60 11.39
CA GLN A 172 6.21 -23.44 11.55
C GLN A 172 6.19 -22.57 10.29
N ILE A 173 7.32 -22.40 9.60
CA ILE A 173 7.38 -21.65 8.34
C ILE A 173 6.54 -22.34 7.27
N GLN A 174 6.71 -23.65 7.10
CA GLN A 174 5.91 -24.42 6.14
C GLN A 174 4.41 -24.39 6.46
N ALA A 175 4.05 -24.45 7.75
CA ALA A 175 2.67 -24.32 8.19
C ALA A 175 2.11 -22.92 7.92
N LEU A 176 2.92 -21.86 8.09
CA LEU A 176 2.54 -20.48 7.78
C LEU A 176 2.30 -20.28 6.28
N GLU A 177 3.19 -20.79 5.43
CA GLU A 177 3.05 -20.75 3.97
C GLU A 177 1.75 -21.42 3.54
N HIS A 178 1.49 -22.65 4.00
CA HIS A 178 0.26 -23.38 3.68
C HIS A 178 -0.99 -22.64 4.16
N ALA A 179 -1.01 -22.15 5.40
CA ALA A 179 -2.15 -21.42 5.95
C ALA A 179 -2.42 -20.10 5.22
N TYR A 180 -1.36 -19.41 4.78
CA TYR A 180 -1.48 -18.19 3.98
C TYR A 180 -1.98 -18.46 2.57
N ASP A 181 -1.49 -19.51 1.91
CA ASP A 181 -1.93 -19.92 0.57
C ASP A 181 -3.40 -20.36 0.57
N ASP A 182 -3.82 -21.09 1.62
CA ASP A 182 -5.22 -21.47 1.82
C ASP A 182 -6.10 -20.23 2.02
N LEU A 183 -5.64 -19.24 2.80
CA LEU A 183 -6.37 -18.00 3.00
C LEU A 183 -6.50 -17.20 1.69
N CYS A 184 -5.41 -17.06 0.93
CA CYS A 184 -5.43 -16.41 -0.38
C CYS A 184 -6.43 -17.10 -1.33
N ARG A 185 -6.43 -18.44 -1.35
CA ARG A 185 -7.36 -19.24 -2.15
C ARG A 185 -8.81 -19.07 -1.72
N ALA A 186 -9.08 -19.04 -0.41
CA ALA A 186 -10.42 -18.82 0.12
C ALA A 186 -10.98 -17.44 -0.25
N GLU A 187 -10.13 -16.42 -0.26
CA GLU A 187 -10.49 -15.06 -0.65
C GLU A 187 -10.45 -14.83 -2.18
N GLY A 188 -10.01 -15.82 -2.96
CA GLY A 188 -9.91 -15.72 -4.42
C GLY A 188 -8.87 -14.71 -4.91
N VAL A 189 -7.84 -14.44 -4.09
CA VAL A 189 -6.74 -13.51 -4.41
C VAL A 189 -5.40 -14.22 -4.46
N THR A 190 -4.40 -13.60 -5.08
CA THR A 190 -3.05 -14.16 -5.19
C THR A 190 -2.10 -13.67 -4.10
N ALA A 191 -2.45 -12.59 -3.41
CA ALA A 191 -1.70 -12.05 -2.28
C ALA A 191 -2.61 -11.19 -1.38
N LEU A 192 -2.41 -11.29 -0.06
CA LEU A 192 -3.08 -10.49 0.95
C LEU A 192 -2.08 -9.57 1.66
N PRO A 193 -2.23 -8.24 1.55
CA PRO A 193 -1.26 -7.31 2.12
C PRO A 193 -1.32 -7.20 3.64
N TYR A 194 -2.47 -7.55 4.25
CA TYR A 194 -2.68 -7.48 5.68
C TYR A 194 -3.40 -8.73 6.16
N PHE A 195 -2.85 -9.36 7.19
CA PHE A 195 -3.42 -10.55 7.81
C PHE A 195 -2.95 -10.66 9.26
N LEU A 196 -3.67 -11.44 10.04
CA LEU A 196 -3.30 -11.86 11.38
C LEU A 196 -2.66 -13.23 11.28
N PHE A 197 -1.62 -13.46 12.05
CA PHE A 197 -1.17 -14.82 12.30
C PHE A 197 -0.82 -15.01 13.77
N LYS A 198 -1.06 -16.21 14.27
CA LYS A 198 -0.62 -16.67 15.59
C LYS A 198 -0.02 -18.07 15.44
N TYR A 199 0.93 -18.37 16.29
CA TYR A 199 1.61 -19.65 16.27
C TYR A 199 1.89 -20.15 17.68
N ASP A 200 1.86 -21.46 17.85
CA ASP A 200 2.43 -22.17 19.00
C ASP A 200 3.44 -23.21 18.49
N ASP A 201 3.89 -24.13 19.35
CA ASP A 201 4.90 -25.12 18.98
C ASP A 201 4.43 -26.09 17.87
N ASP A 202 3.10 -26.30 17.73
CA ASP A 202 2.51 -27.30 16.85
C ASP A 202 1.56 -26.74 15.78
N THR A 203 1.08 -25.50 15.93
CA THR A 203 0.04 -24.91 15.08
C THR A 203 0.39 -23.51 14.62
N VAL A 204 0.00 -23.20 13.39
CA VAL A 204 0.00 -21.85 12.82
C VAL A 204 -1.38 -21.56 12.28
N LEU A 205 -1.94 -20.43 12.69
CA LEU A 205 -3.25 -19.97 12.24
C LEU A 205 -3.09 -18.61 11.60
N VAL A 206 -3.75 -18.41 10.45
CA VAL A 206 -3.78 -17.15 9.71
C VAL A 206 -5.24 -16.74 9.53
N SER A 207 -5.54 -15.45 9.62
CA SER A 207 -6.89 -14.94 9.44
C SER A 207 -6.90 -13.50 8.92
N LEU A 208 -8.06 -13.04 8.47
CA LEU A 208 -8.29 -11.67 8.03
C LEU A 208 -8.35 -10.70 9.23
N LEU A 209 -8.02 -9.43 8.97
CA LEU A 209 -8.09 -8.38 9.99
C LEU A 209 -9.49 -8.18 10.58
N LYS A 210 -10.56 -8.41 9.81
CA LYS A 210 -11.95 -8.32 10.32
C LYS A 210 -12.24 -9.28 11.49
N HIS A 211 -11.48 -10.36 11.61
CA HIS A 211 -11.62 -11.33 12.70
C HIS A 211 -10.75 -11.00 13.92
N TYR A 212 -10.12 -9.82 13.97
CA TYR A 212 -9.21 -9.42 15.05
C TYR A 212 -9.80 -9.62 16.45
N SER A 213 -11.08 -9.27 16.64
CA SER A 213 -11.76 -9.37 17.93
C SER A 213 -11.86 -10.80 18.45
N ASP A 214 -12.00 -11.79 17.57
CA ASP A 214 -12.22 -13.20 17.92
C ASP A 214 -10.93 -14.01 17.85
N PHE A 215 -10.03 -13.64 16.93
CA PHE A 215 -8.80 -14.37 16.65
C PHE A 215 -7.87 -14.49 17.86
N PHE A 216 -7.86 -13.48 18.74
CA PHE A 216 -7.06 -13.44 19.96
C PHE A 216 -7.87 -13.70 21.25
N GLN A 217 -9.15 -14.07 21.16
CA GLN A 217 -9.90 -14.50 22.34
C GLN A 217 -9.27 -15.77 22.91
N GLY A 218 -8.91 -15.72 24.20
CA GLY A 218 -8.20 -16.80 24.89
C GLY A 218 -6.68 -16.62 25.05
N GLN A 219 -6.06 -15.63 24.40
CA GLN A 219 -4.61 -15.35 24.52
C GLN A 219 -4.27 -14.17 25.48
N ARG A 220 -5.23 -13.69 26.28
CA ARG A 220 -4.91 -12.75 27.37
C ARG A 220 -3.99 -13.45 28.38
N THR A 221 -2.78 -12.90 28.52
CA THR A 221 -1.72 -13.17 29.50
C THR A 221 -0.89 -14.45 29.35
N LYS A 222 0.38 -14.26 28.93
CA LYS A 222 1.55 -14.55 29.77
C LYS A 222 2.52 -13.37 29.70
#